data_AF-Q8E1U0-F1
#
_entry.id   AF-Q8E1U0-F1
#
_cell.length_a   1.000
_cell.length_b   1.000
_cell.length_c   1.000
_cell.angle_alpha   90.00
_cell.angle_beta   90.00
_cell.angle_gamma   90.00
#
_symmetry.space_group_name_H-M   'P 1'
#
loop_
_entity.id
_entity.type
_entity.pdbx_description
1 polymer ?
#
loop_
_entity_poly.entity_id
_entity_poly.type
_entity_poly.pdbx_seq_one_letter_code
_entity_poly.pdbx_strand_id
1 'polypeptide(L)'
;MLLEAQERQASLVSVFGEDRHDFINQVIKSTPKISKKEETLQRWDLAILLLTIQMIIFLGGYLITEALQQSVPDLIPITLLDVLFAIFISIIAVKIADTIIYATYNFDKSKEKKYFFRYIFLILSLIIAYILIGKYYHLPFINIPLWIYLIILGLSFSLHIIVKKYLNKHY
;
A
#
# COMPACT_ATOMS: atom_id res chain seq x y z
N MET A 1 4.49 29.29 0.50
CA MET A 1 3.05 29.57 0.36
C MET A 1 2.26 29.38 1.66
N LEU A 2 1.98 28.17 2.15
CA LEU A 2 1.18 27.99 3.39
C LEU A 2 1.92 28.47 4.65
N LEU A 3 3.22 28.21 4.73
CA LEU A 3 4.09 28.72 5.81
C LEU A 3 4.17 30.26 5.77
N GLU A 4 4.34 30.86 4.59
CA GLU A 4 4.36 32.32 4.42
C GLU A 4 3.00 32.98 4.71
N ALA A 5 1.90 32.29 4.38
CA ALA A 5 0.56 32.77 4.71
C ALA A 5 0.26 32.69 6.21
N GLN A 6 0.77 31.65 6.87
CA GLN A 6 0.71 31.51 8.32
C GLN A 6 1.54 32.59 9.03
N GLU A 7 2.75 32.89 8.53
CA GLU A 7 3.59 34.00 9.01
C GLU A 7 2.90 35.37 8.83
N ARG A 8 2.09 35.54 7.78
CA ARG A 8 1.35 36.77 7.48
C ARG A 8 -0.05 36.85 8.12
N GLN A 9 -0.45 35.85 8.93
CA GLN A 9 -1.82 35.70 9.45
C GLN A 9 -2.92 35.85 8.37
N ALA A 10 -2.60 35.48 7.13
CA ALA A 10 -3.51 35.64 6.01
C ALA A 10 -4.60 34.57 6.05
N SER A 11 -5.85 34.94 5.77
CA SER A 11 -6.95 33.97 5.77
C SER A 11 -6.69 32.89 4.70
N LEU A 12 -7.07 31.65 4.97
CA LEU A 12 -6.96 30.54 4.00
C LEU A 12 -7.64 30.87 2.67
N VAL A 13 -8.71 31.66 2.68
CA VAL A 13 -9.42 32.13 1.47
C VAL A 13 -8.53 33.04 0.61
N SER A 14 -7.67 33.86 1.20
CA SER A 14 -6.72 34.71 0.46
C SER A 14 -5.59 33.93 -0.22
N VAL A 15 -5.31 32.72 0.24
CA VAL A 15 -4.25 31.84 -0.31
C VAL A 15 -4.80 30.94 -1.39
N PHE A 16 -5.98 30.38 -1.17
CA PHE A 16 -6.59 29.39 -2.06
C PHE A 16 -7.63 29.99 -3.04
N GLY A 17 -8.03 31.26 -2.87
CA GLY A 17 -9.16 31.86 -3.60
C GLY A 17 -10.52 31.40 -3.06
N GLU A 18 -11.60 31.88 -3.70
CA GLU A 18 -12.98 31.49 -3.36
C GLU A 18 -13.27 30.02 -3.72
N ASP A 19 -12.67 29.51 -4.80
CA ASP A 19 -12.79 28.12 -5.23
C ASP A 19 -11.48 27.34 -5.07
N ARG A 20 -11.43 26.55 -4.01
CA ARG A 20 -10.29 25.67 -3.69
C ARG A 20 -10.05 24.60 -4.77
N HIS A 21 -11.06 24.20 -5.52
CA HIS A 21 -10.89 23.24 -6.61
C HIS A 21 -10.12 23.83 -7.78
N ASP A 22 -10.40 25.09 -8.14
CA ASP A 22 -9.72 25.77 -9.22
C ASP A 22 -8.25 26.03 -8.89
N PHE A 23 -7.95 26.38 -7.64
CA PHE A 23 -6.57 26.49 -7.17
C PHE A 23 -5.81 25.15 -7.30
N ILE A 24 -6.39 24.05 -6.81
CA ILE A 24 -5.77 22.72 -6.91
C ILE A 24 -5.57 22.32 -8.38
N ASN A 25 -6.56 22.56 -9.24
CA ASN A 25 -6.46 22.28 -10.68
C ASN A 25 -5.36 23.11 -11.36
N GLN A 26 -5.18 24.37 -10.95
CA GLN A 26 -4.10 25.23 -11.45
C GLN A 26 -2.73 24.73 -10.98
N VAL A 27 -2.59 24.33 -9.71
CA VAL A 27 -1.35 23.74 -9.18
C VAL A 27 -1.01 22.45 -9.94
N ILE A 28 -1.98 21.56 -10.14
CA ILE A 28 -1.80 20.32 -10.92
C ILE A 28 -1.38 20.63 -12.36
N LYS A 29 -2.02 21.62 -13.02
CA LYS A 29 -1.64 22.04 -14.38
C LYS A 29 -0.24 22.64 -14.46
N SER A 30 0.20 23.32 -13.41
CA SER A 30 1.54 23.94 -13.32
C SER A 30 2.64 22.94 -12.94
N THR A 31 2.27 21.76 -12.44
CA THR A 31 3.24 20.72 -12.06
C THR A 31 3.87 20.14 -13.32
N PRO A 32 5.20 19.94 -13.39
CA PRO A 32 5.86 19.35 -14.54
C PRO A 32 5.23 17.98 -14.86
N LYS A 33 4.99 17.72 -16.14
CA LYS A 33 4.41 16.47 -16.60
C LYS A 33 5.38 15.33 -16.32
N ILE A 34 4.97 14.39 -15.48
CA ILE A 34 5.67 13.14 -15.19
C ILE A 34 5.96 12.43 -16.51
N SER A 35 7.20 11.98 -16.70
CA SER A 35 7.57 11.24 -17.90
C SER A 35 6.98 9.81 -17.85
N LYS A 36 6.62 9.22 -19.00
CA LYS A 36 6.11 7.81 -19.02
C LYS A 36 7.06 6.83 -18.35
N LYS A 37 8.36 7.08 -18.44
CA LYS A 37 9.40 6.28 -17.80
C LYS A 37 9.34 6.41 -16.27
N GLU A 38 9.28 7.64 -15.77
CA GLU A 38 9.12 7.94 -14.35
C GLU A 38 7.84 7.31 -13.78
N GLU A 39 6.71 7.45 -14.46
CA GLU A 39 5.43 6.85 -14.06
C GLU A 39 5.55 5.31 -13.94
N THR A 40 6.20 4.68 -14.92
CA THR A 40 6.42 3.23 -14.90
C THR A 40 7.31 2.81 -13.74
N LEU A 41 8.40 3.54 -13.50
CA LEU A 41 9.30 3.28 -12.38
C LEU A 41 8.62 3.48 -11.02
N GLN A 42 7.77 4.51 -10.87
CA GLN A 42 6.99 4.74 -9.64
C GLN A 42 6.02 3.58 -9.37
N ARG A 43 5.39 3.02 -10.42
CA ARG A 43 4.51 1.84 -10.27
C ARG A 43 5.30 0.60 -9.83
N TRP A 44 6.50 0.39 -10.38
CA TRP A 44 7.37 -0.70 -9.94
C TRP A 44 7.85 -0.50 -8.50
N ASP A 45 8.23 0.71 -8.12
CA ASP A 45 8.61 1.04 -6.74
C ASP A 45 7.48 0.70 -5.76
N LEU A 46 6.25 1.11 -6.09
CA LEU A 46 5.06 0.81 -5.31
C LEU A 46 4.83 -0.71 -5.20
N ALA A 47 4.98 -1.46 -6.30
CA ALA A 47 4.81 -2.90 -6.31
C ALA A 47 5.86 -3.61 -5.42
N ILE A 48 7.12 -3.19 -5.49
CA ILE A 48 8.22 -3.71 -4.65
C ILE A 48 7.96 -3.40 -3.17
N LEU A 49 7.49 -2.19 -2.86
CA LEU A 49 7.13 -1.80 -1.51
C LEU A 49 5.98 -2.65 -0.96
N LEU A 50 4.91 -2.84 -1.73
CA LEU A 50 3.77 -3.68 -1.35
C LEU A 50 4.21 -5.14 -1.11
N LEU A 51 5.05 -5.69 -1.99
CA LEU A 51 5.61 -7.03 -1.82
C LEU A 51 6.44 -7.12 -0.53
N THR A 52 7.27 -6.12 -0.25
CA THR A 52 8.09 -6.06 0.97
C THR A 52 7.21 -6.01 2.22
N ILE A 53 6.19 -5.16 2.24
CA ILE A 53 5.24 -5.06 3.36
C ILE A 53 4.55 -6.41 3.60
N GLN A 54 4.08 -7.06 2.52
CA GLN A 54 3.45 -8.36 2.65
C GLN A 54 4.40 -9.41 3.22
N MET A 55 5.66 -9.42 2.79
CA MET A 55 6.65 -10.35 3.33
C MET A 55 6.89 -10.13 4.82
N ILE A 56 6.94 -8.87 5.26
CA ILE A 56 7.08 -8.53 6.69
C ILE A 56 5.84 -9.01 7.47
N ILE A 57 4.63 -8.81 6.94
CA ILE A 57 3.39 -9.27 7.57
C ILE A 57 3.38 -10.80 7.72
N PHE A 58 3.77 -11.54 6.67
CA PHE A 58 3.87 -12.99 6.74
C PHE A 58 4.90 -13.47 7.78
N LEU A 59 6.10 -12.88 7.76
CA LEU A 59 7.13 -13.20 8.73
C LEU A 59 6.67 -12.94 10.17
N GLY A 60 6.03 -11.78 10.41
CA GLY A 60 5.47 -11.45 11.72
C GLY A 60 4.40 -12.46 12.16
N GLY A 61 3.47 -12.83 11.28
CA GLY A 61 2.45 -13.84 11.56
C GLY A 61 3.04 -15.22 11.86
N TYR A 62 4.05 -15.64 11.10
CA TYR A 62 4.77 -16.89 11.33
C TYR A 62 5.49 -16.89 12.68
N LEU A 63 6.26 -15.85 12.99
CA LEU A 63 6.98 -15.74 14.26
C LEU A 63 6.04 -15.73 15.47
N ILE A 64 4.88 -15.07 15.38
CA ILE A 64 3.85 -15.12 16.42
C ILE A 64 3.33 -16.56 16.59
N THR A 65 3.10 -17.27 15.49
CA THR A 65 2.59 -18.65 15.51
C THR A 65 3.60 -19.60 16.16
N GLU A 66 4.86 -19.52 15.76
CA GLU A 66 5.96 -20.31 16.35
C GLU A 66 6.15 -19.98 17.84
N ALA A 67 6.08 -18.70 18.22
CA ALA A 67 6.18 -18.28 19.62
C ALA A 67 5.03 -18.86 20.47
N LEU A 68 3.81 -18.91 19.93
CA LEU A 68 2.66 -19.53 20.60
C LEU A 68 2.80 -21.05 20.70
N GLN A 69 3.45 -21.70 19.73
CA GLN A 69 3.69 -23.15 19.72
C GLN A 69 4.97 -23.57 20.46
N GLN A 70 5.77 -22.60 20.94
CA GLN A 70 7.06 -22.83 21.59
C GLN A 70 8.04 -23.65 20.74
N SER A 71 7.95 -23.52 19.42
CA SER A 71 8.78 -24.21 18.44
C SER A 71 9.91 -23.32 17.92
N VAL A 72 10.94 -23.95 17.35
CA VAL A 72 12.08 -23.23 16.77
C VAL A 72 11.72 -22.79 15.35
N PRO A 73 11.76 -21.48 15.04
CA PRO A 73 11.44 -21.00 13.70
C PRO A 73 12.51 -21.43 12.70
N ASP A 74 12.19 -22.36 11.80
CA ASP A 74 13.16 -22.85 10.79
C ASP A 74 12.61 -22.78 9.36
N LEU A 75 11.39 -23.28 9.15
CA LEU A 75 10.76 -23.36 7.84
C LEU A 75 9.48 -22.53 7.80
N ILE A 76 9.45 -21.52 6.94
CA ILE A 76 8.23 -20.73 6.72
C ILE A 76 7.34 -21.46 5.72
N PRO A 77 6.15 -21.94 6.13
CA PRO A 77 5.20 -22.55 5.21
C PRO A 77 4.43 -21.44 4.47
N ILE A 78 4.47 -21.46 3.14
CA ILE A 78 3.71 -20.54 2.30
C ILE A 78 2.86 -21.35 1.31
N THR A 79 1.56 -21.06 1.28
CA THR A 79 0.64 -21.66 0.30
C THR A 79 0.43 -20.73 -0.90
N LEU A 80 -0.03 -21.29 -2.02
CA LEU A 80 -0.48 -20.46 -3.14
C LEU A 80 -1.64 -19.53 -2.74
N LEU A 81 -2.49 -19.96 -1.80
CA LEU A 81 -3.59 -19.16 -1.28
C LEU A 81 -3.08 -17.88 -0.62
N ASP A 82 -2.03 -18.00 0.20
CA ASP A 82 -1.38 -16.88 0.88
C ASP A 82 -0.91 -15.81 -0.12
N VAL A 83 -0.29 -16.25 -1.23
CA VAL A 83 0.18 -15.37 -2.30
C VAL A 83 -0.98 -14.70 -3.04
N LEU A 84 -2.05 -15.44 -3.35
CA LEU A 84 -3.22 -14.86 -4.01
C LEU A 84 -3.91 -13.82 -3.12
N PHE A 85 -4.10 -14.13 -1.84
CA PHE A 85 -4.72 -13.22 -0.88
C PHE A 85 -3.89 -11.96 -0.67
N ALA A 86 -2.56 -12.08 -0.60
CA ALA A 86 -1.64 -10.95 -0.59
C ALA A 86 -1.86 -10.00 -1.77
N ILE A 87 -2.00 -10.54 -2.98
CA ILE A 87 -2.25 -9.75 -4.19
C ILE A 87 -3.60 -9.03 -4.10
N PHE A 88 -4.67 -9.74 -3.70
CA PHE A 88 -5.99 -9.14 -3.55
C PHE A 88 -6.02 -8.02 -2.51
N ILE A 89 -5.41 -8.24 -1.35
CA ILE A 89 -5.32 -7.23 -0.29
C ILE A 89 -4.54 -6.01 -0.78
N SER A 90 -3.43 -6.20 -1.49
CA SER A 90 -2.64 -5.12 -2.05
C SER A 90 -3.43 -4.26 -3.04
N ILE A 91 -4.19 -4.90 -3.94
CA ILE A 91 -5.07 -4.20 -4.90
C ILE A 91 -6.15 -3.40 -4.16
N ILE A 92 -6.78 -3.99 -3.15
CA ILE A 92 -7.81 -3.31 -2.36
C ILE A 92 -7.21 -2.12 -1.60
N ALA A 93 -6.02 -2.27 -1.00
CA ALA A 93 -5.34 -1.19 -0.29
C ALA A 93 -5.06 0.01 -1.21
N VAL A 94 -4.55 -0.23 -2.42
CA VAL A 94 -4.35 0.83 -3.42
C VAL A 94 -5.68 1.50 -3.77
N LYS A 95 -6.76 0.73 -3.97
CA LYS A 95 -8.08 1.29 -4.29
C LYS A 95 -8.70 2.10 -3.14
N ILE A 96 -8.46 1.71 -1.90
CA ILE A 96 -8.86 2.49 -0.72
C ILE A 96 -8.10 3.83 -0.72
N ALA A 97 -6.78 3.80 -0.93
CA ALA A 97 -5.98 5.02 -1.01
C ALA A 97 -6.45 5.95 -2.14
N ASP A 98 -6.67 5.43 -3.35
CA ASP A 98 -7.24 6.18 -4.48
C ASP A 98 -8.57 6.84 -4.12
N THR A 99 -9.44 6.10 -3.42
CA THR A 99 -10.76 6.59 -3.01
C THR A 99 -10.65 7.69 -1.96
N ILE A 100 -9.77 7.55 -0.98
CA ILE A 100 -9.52 8.57 0.04
C ILE A 100 -9.01 9.84 -0.62
N ILE A 101 -8.05 9.72 -1.55
CA ILE A 101 -7.52 10.84 -2.33
C ILE A 101 -8.67 11.51 -3.10
N TYR A 102 -9.46 10.75 -3.86
CA TYR A 102 -10.57 11.27 -4.64
C TYR A 102 -11.64 11.97 -3.77
N ALA A 103 -12.00 11.38 -2.64
CA ALA A 103 -12.98 11.95 -1.71
C ALA A 103 -12.47 13.23 -1.05
N THR A 104 -11.18 13.26 -0.71
CA THR A 104 -10.51 14.45 -0.16
C THR A 104 -10.52 15.58 -1.17
N TYR A 105 -10.20 15.28 -2.44
CA TYR A 105 -10.21 16.30 -3.49
C TYR A 105 -11.61 16.78 -3.81
N ASN A 106 -12.59 15.89 -4.03
CA ASN A 106 -13.95 16.27 -4.46
C ASN A 106 -14.90 16.63 -3.31
N PHE A 107 -14.42 16.64 -2.06
CA PHE A 107 -15.17 16.95 -0.85
C PHE A 107 -16.51 16.21 -0.69
N ASP A 108 -16.70 15.09 -1.39
CA ASP A 108 -17.95 14.32 -1.40
C ASP A 108 -17.94 13.24 -0.30
N LYS A 109 -18.20 13.70 0.93
CA LYS A 109 -18.27 12.86 2.14
C LYS A 109 -19.31 11.74 2.05
N SER A 110 -20.32 11.87 1.19
CA SER A 110 -21.37 10.84 1.03
C SER A 110 -20.84 9.61 0.29
N LYS A 111 -20.04 9.85 -0.77
CA LYS A 111 -19.38 8.79 -1.53
C LYS A 111 -18.28 8.13 -0.72
N GLU A 112 -17.50 8.91 0.04
CA GLU A 112 -16.44 8.40 0.92
C GLU A 112 -16.95 7.28 1.84
N LYS A 113 -18.03 7.52 2.58
CA LYS A 113 -18.63 6.52 3.48
C LYS A 113 -19.07 5.27 2.72
N LYS A 114 -19.76 5.43 1.59
CA LYS A 114 -20.26 4.29 0.79
C LYS A 114 -19.12 3.40 0.29
N TYR A 115 -18.04 4.00 -0.22
CA TYR A 115 -16.89 3.24 -0.70
C TYR A 115 -16.10 2.61 0.45
N PHE A 116 -15.93 3.32 1.57
CA PHE A 116 -15.30 2.78 2.77
C PHE A 116 -15.99 1.50 3.26
N PHE A 117 -17.32 1.52 3.41
CA PHE A 117 -18.09 0.34 3.79
C PHE A 117 -17.97 -0.79 2.77
N ARG A 118 -17.96 -0.47 1.47
CA ARG A 118 -17.78 -1.47 0.40
C ARG A 118 -16.42 -2.18 0.52
N TYR A 119 -15.34 -1.44 0.74
CA TYR A 119 -14.01 -2.04 0.86
C TYR A 119 -13.82 -2.82 2.16
N ILE A 120 -14.37 -2.34 3.28
CA ILE A 120 -14.41 -3.13 4.53
C ILE A 120 -15.16 -4.44 4.32
N PHE A 121 -16.32 -4.40 3.67
CA PHE A 121 -17.08 -5.61 3.37
C PHE A 121 -16.29 -6.59 2.48
N LEU A 122 -15.57 -6.08 1.47
CA LEU A 122 -14.68 -6.90 0.64
C LEU A 122 -13.55 -7.54 1.44
N ILE A 123 -12.90 -6.79 2.34
CA ILE A 123 -11.84 -7.32 3.22
C ILE A 123 -12.39 -8.40 4.15
N LEU A 124 -13.54 -8.16 4.79
CA LEU A 124 -14.19 -9.14 5.66
C LEU A 124 -14.57 -10.40 4.89
N SER A 125 -15.14 -10.25 3.70
CA SER A 125 -15.49 -11.39 2.84
C SER A 125 -14.25 -12.18 2.43
N LEU A 126 -13.13 -11.51 2.16
CA LEU A 126 -11.84 -12.17 1.88
C LEU A 126 -11.35 -12.95 3.11
N ILE A 127 -11.33 -12.34 4.29
CA ILE A 127 -10.91 -13.03 5.53
C ILE A 127 -11.74 -14.31 5.76
N ILE A 128 -13.06 -14.21 5.62
CA ILE A 128 -13.95 -15.37 5.77
C ILE A 128 -13.64 -16.44 4.71
N ALA A 129 -13.46 -16.04 3.44
CA ALA A 129 -13.11 -16.96 2.36
C ALA A 129 -11.76 -17.65 2.61
N TYR A 130 -10.75 -16.93 3.09
CA TYR A 130 -9.44 -17.49 3.42
C TYR A 130 -9.56 -18.59 4.48
N ILE A 131 -10.29 -18.31 5.57
CA ILE A 131 -10.50 -19.27 6.66
C ILE A 131 -11.27 -20.50 6.17
N LEU A 132 -12.33 -20.30 5.38
CA LEU A 132 -13.14 -21.41 4.86
C LEU A 132 -12.34 -22.27 3.88
N ILE A 133 -11.64 -21.67 2.93
CA ILE A 133 -10.82 -22.40 1.96
C ILE A 133 -9.70 -23.15 2.69
N GLY A 134 -8.99 -22.51 3.61
CA GLY A 134 -7.93 -23.16 4.40
C GLY A 134 -8.43 -24.33 5.25
N LYS A 135 -9.68 -24.27 5.73
CA LYS A 135 -10.29 -25.37 6.52
C LYS A 135 -10.73 -26.55 5.66
N TYR A 136 -11.28 -26.30 4.47
CA TYR A 136 -11.88 -27.35 3.64
C TYR A 136 -10.99 -27.84 2.49
N TYR A 137 -9.95 -27.08 2.12
CA TYR A 137 -8.99 -27.43 1.08
C TYR A 137 -7.59 -27.56 1.69
N HIS A 138 -7.06 -28.78 1.71
CA HIS A 138 -5.67 -29.03 2.08
C HIS A 138 -4.74 -28.64 0.93
N LEU A 139 -4.39 -27.36 0.88
CA LEU A 139 -3.47 -26.83 -0.11
C LEU A 139 -2.02 -27.21 0.24
N PRO A 140 -1.19 -27.53 -0.77
CA PRO A 140 0.21 -27.86 -0.54
C PRO A 140 0.99 -26.65 -0.03
N PHE A 141 1.90 -26.88 0.91
CA PHE A 141 2.83 -25.88 1.43
C PHE A 141 4.13 -25.88 0.64
N ILE A 142 4.66 -24.70 0.38
CA ILE A 142 6.05 -24.47 -0.02
C ILE A 142 6.80 -24.04 1.24
N ASN A 143 7.73 -24.86 1.69
CA ASN A 143 8.53 -24.58 2.87
C ASN A 143 9.82 -23.86 2.47
N ILE A 144 9.95 -22.61 2.88
CA ILE A 144 11.12 -21.78 2.60
C ILE A 144 11.94 -21.67 3.89
N PRO A 145 13.23 -22.03 3.90
CA PRO A 145 14.11 -21.79 5.03
C PRO A 145 14.11 -20.32 5.44
N LEU A 146 13.97 -20.05 6.74
CA LEU A 146 13.84 -18.71 7.30
C LEU A 146 14.98 -17.78 6.83
N TRP A 147 16.21 -18.29 6.81
CA TRP A 147 17.37 -17.50 6.37
C TRP A 147 17.29 -17.09 4.89
N ILE A 148 16.78 -17.96 4.01
CA ILE A 148 16.54 -17.63 2.59
C ILE A 148 15.47 -16.54 2.51
N TYR A 149 14.40 -16.68 3.28
CA TYR A 149 13.33 -15.70 3.31
C TYR A 149 13.82 -14.32 3.74
N LEU A 150 14.66 -14.25 4.78
CA LEU A 150 15.28 -13.00 5.26
C LEU A 150 16.20 -12.36 4.21
N ILE A 151 16.95 -13.16 3.46
CA ILE A 151 17.77 -12.66 2.34
C ILE A 151 16.87 -12.03 1.26
N ILE A 152 15.81 -12.73 0.84
CA ILE A 152 14.87 -12.22 -0.17
C ILE A 152 14.21 -10.92 0.32
N LEU A 153 13.81 -10.88 1.60
CA LEU A 153 13.23 -9.68 2.22
C LEU A 153 14.21 -8.50 2.18
N GLY A 154 15.47 -8.72 2.59
CA GLY A 154 16.51 -7.71 2.57
C GLY A 154 16.82 -7.20 1.16
N LEU A 155 16.84 -8.09 0.16
CA LEU A 155 17.02 -7.73 -1.24
C LEU A 155 15.85 -6.89 -1.78
N SER A 156 14.62 -7.30 -1.48
CA SER A 156 13.41 -6.56 -1.90
C SER A 156 13.38 -5.15 -1.32
N PHE A 157 13.68 -5.01 -0.02
CA PHE A 157 13.76 -3.71 0.64
C PHE A 157 14.91 -2.84 0.08
N SER A 158 16.08 -3.43 -0.16
CA SER A 158 17.21 -2.72 -0.76
C SER A 158 16.87 -2.22 -2.17
N LEU A 159 16.16 -3.03 -2.96
CA LEU A 159 15.71 -2.66 -4.30
C LEU A 159 14.76 -1.46 -4.25
N HIS A 160 13.79 -1.44 -3.33
CA HIS A 160 12.92 -0.28 -3.10
C HIS A 160 13.75 0.99 -2.82
N ILE A 161 14.72 0.92 -1.90
CA ILE A 161 15.57 2.07 -1.57
C ILE A 161 16.33 2.57 -2.81
N ILE A 162 16.90 1.66 -3.60
CA ILE A 162 17.67 2.01 -4.80
C ILE A 162 16.78 2.68 -5.85
N VAL A 163 15.61 2.11 -6.13
CA VAL A 163 14.65 2.65 -7.11
C VAL A 163 14.17 4.03 -6.67
N LYS A 164 13.80 4.18 -5.39
CA LYS A 164 13.39 5.47 -4.82
C LYS A 164 14.49 6.52 -4.89
N LYS A 165 15.75 6.15 -4.59
CA LYS A 165 16.90 7.05 -4.69
C LYS A 165 17.18 7.46 -6.14
N TYR A 166 17.01 6.53 -7.09
CA TYR A 166 17.14 6.82 -8.52
C TYR A 166 16.07 7.78 -8.99
N LEU A 167 14.81 7.56 -8.60
CA LEU A 167 13.70 8.46 -8.92
C LEU A 167 13.99 9.88 -8.43
N ASN A 168 14.28 10.06 -7.14
CA ASN A 168 14.55 11.38 -6.56
C ASN A 168 15.78 12.10 -7.13
N LYS A 169 16.74 11.37 -7.73
CA LYS A 169 17.96 11.96 -8.28
C LYS A 169 17.78 12.41 -9.73
N HIS A 170 16.93 11.71 -10.48
CA HIS A 170 16.80 11.88 -11.93
C HIS A 170 15.48 12.52 -12.36
N TYR A 171 14.50 12.60 -11.47
CA TYR A 171 13.18 13.18 -11.66
C TYR A 171 12.81 14.01 -10.43
#